data_AF-A0A849RMA3-F1
#
_entry.id   AF-A0A849RMA3-F1
#
_cell.length_a   1.000
_cell.length_b   1.000
_cell.length_c   1.000
_cell.angle_alpha   90.00
_cell.angle_beta   90.00
_cell.angle_gamma   90.00
#
_symmetry.space_group_name_H-M   'P 1'
#
loop_
_entity.id
_entity.type
_entity.pdbx_description
1 polymer ?
#
loop_
_entity_poly.entity_id
_entity_poly.type
_entity_poly.pdbx_seq_one_letter_code
_entity_poly.pdbx_strand_id
1 'polypeptide(L)'
;SAMPGIVITTLERDGNRINLAGLRDPLAEDPEQILVEEGIPSNQITAHWSPYYSLDLPFIRQRATAMLNPPPTATLHFQEEHLAVTGTASHAWAIEAKKTARLIPGIQDYRDDDLRTVSIEQLIEQINLVSFLFDSGSSTLSEQAQGKLGPLRTLLEDLQILAQSSRQHIVVEAIGGADETGPETMNLLLATARAHTVIAALGGPSFGSHLTFTTGIETMSTVSRGRAQTPDKRKLLRRTSFFTSIKDKMPQVVPTP
;
A
#
# COMPACT_ATOMS: atom_id res chain seq x y z
N SER A 1 21.50 27.51 -24.20
CA SER A 1 20.28 26.69 -24.07
C SER A 1 19.40 27.28 -23.00
N ALA A 2 18.07 27.27 -23.15
CA ALA A 2 17.18 27.66 -22.08
C ALA A 2 17.23 26.57 -20.98
N MET A 3 17.42 26.96 -19.72
CA MET A 3 17.33 26.05 -18.58
C MET A 3 15.87 26.03 -18.11
N PRO A 4 15.15 24.90 -18.23
CA PRO A 4 13.78 24.80 -17.73
C PRO A 4 13.72 25.20 -16.25
N GLY A 5 12.70 25.98 -15.87
CA GLY A 5 12.50 26.36 -14.47
C GLY A 5 13.45 27.45 -13.96
N ILE A 6 14.29 28.04 -14.80
CA ILE A 6 15.16 29.18 -14.45
C ILE A 6 14.92 30.32 -15.46
N VAL A 7 14.57 31.49 -14.95
CA VAL A 7 14.45 32.72 -15.74
C VAL A 7 15.47 33.72 -15.23
N ILE A 8 16.45 34.04 -16.05
CA ILE A 8 17.46 35.05 -15.72
C ILE A 8 16.89 36.43 -16.03
N THR A 9 16.79 37.28 -15.01
CA THR A 9 16.38 38.69 -15.16
C THR A 9 17.58 39.63 -15.19
N THR A 10 18.69 39.21 -14.58
CA THR A 10 19.93 39.98 -14.53
C THR A 10 21.12 39.05 -14.77
N LEU A 11 21.97 39.41 -15.71
CA LEU A 11 23.26 38.79 -15.96
C LEU A 11 24.27 39.91 -16.18
N GLU A 12 25.09 40.16 -15.17
CA GLU A 12 26.12 41.19 -15.20
C GLU A 12 27.49 40.57 -14.94
N ARG A 13 28.51 41.12 -15.60
CA ARG A 13 29.89 40.72 -15.40
C ARG A 13 30.72 41.93 -14.99
N ASP A 14 31.28 41.86 -13.79
CA ASP A 14 32.21 42.85 -13.26
C ASP A 14 33.60 42.20 -13.13
N GLY A 15 34.43 42.40 -14.16
CA GLY A 15 35.72 41.73 -14.31
C GLY A 15 35.57 40.20 -14.34
N ASN A 16 36.08 39.53 -13.30
CA ASN A 16 35.95 38.08 -13.12
C ASN A 16 34.72 37.68 -12.30
N ARG A 17 33.93 38.61 -11.77
CA ARG A 17 32.71 38.29 -11.04
C ARG A 17 31.50 38.27 -11.96
N ILE A 18 30.61 37.31 -11.74
CA ILE A 18 29.34 37.14 -12.42
C ILE A 18 28.24 37.35 -11.40
N ASN A 19 27.38 38.33 -11.65
CA ASN A 19 26.19 38.59 -10.85
C ASN A 19 24.96 38.08 -11.61
N LEU A 20 24.21 37.19 -10.97
CA LEU A 20 23.00 36.59 -11.50
C LEU A 20 21.82 36.98 -10.64
N ALA A 21 20.71 37.35 -11.27
CA ALA A 21 19.43 37.40 -10.58
C ALA A 21 18.33 36.85 -11.47
N GLY A 22 17.29 36.31 -10.85
CA GLY A 22 16.18 35.77 -11.60
C GLY A 22 15.15 35.03 -10.76
N LEU A 23 14.31 34.30 -11.47
CA LEU A 23 13.29 33.43 -10.91
C LEU A 23 13.74 31.98 -11.04
N ARG A 24 13.55 31.17 -10.00
CA ARG A 24 13.87 29.74 -10.01
C ARG A 24 12.71 28.90 -9.46
N ASP A 25 12.38 27.81 -10.15
CA ASP A 25 11.52 26.76 -9.61
C ASP A 25 12.27 26.01 -8.50
N PRO A 26 11.66 25.76 -7.33
CA PRO A 26 12.28 24.97 -6.27
C PRO A 26 12.78 23.58 -6.71
N LEU A 27 12.20 23.03 -7.77
CA LEU A 27 12.55 21.72 -8.34
C LEU A 27 13.61 21.80 -9.47
N ALA A 28 13.97 22.99 -9.94
CA ALA A 28 15.01 23.16 -10.95
C ALA A 28 16.40 22.87 -10.36
N GLU A 29 17.37 22.55 -11.21
CA GLU A 29 18.78 22.45 -10.79
C GLU A 29 19.29 23.78 -10.24
N ASP A 30 20.36 23.74 -9.43
CA ASP A 30 20.99 24.96 -8.92
C ASP A 30 21.93 25.53 -10.00
N PRO A 31 21.66 26.74 -10.53
CA PRO A 31 22.49 27.34 -11.57
C PRO A 31 23.95 27.52 -11.15
N GLU A 32 24.22 27.72 -9.86
CA GLU A 32 25.59 27.86 -9.38
C GLU A 32 26.39 26.56 -9.56
N GLN A 33 25.75 25.40 -9.32
CA GLN A 33 26.40 24.10 -9.52
C GLN A 33 26.77 23.89 -10.99
N ILE A 34 25.87 24.24 -11.91
CA ILE A 34 26.11 24.12 -13.35
C ILE A 34 27.30 24.99 -13.77
N LEU A 35 27.38 26.23 -13.28
CA LEU A 35 28.49 27.12 -13.62
C LEU A 35 29.83 26.65 -13.04
N VAL A 36 29.81 26.03 -11.86
CA VAL A 36 31.00 25.39 -11.28
C VAL A 36 31.46 24.21 -12.12
N GLU A 37 30.55 23.38 -12.62
CA GLU A 37 30.86 22.27 -13.53
C GLU A 37 31.45 22.76 -14.86
N GLU A 38 31.00 23.91 -15.35
CA GLU A 38 31.55 24.61 -16.52
C GLU A 38 32.88 25.34 -16.23
N GLY A 39 33.44 25.18 -15.02
CA GLY A 39 34.76 25.68 -14.65
C GLY A 39 34.79 27.12 -14.14
N ILE A 40 33.64 27.71 -13.81
CA ILE A 40 33.56 29.02 -13.16
C ILE A 40 33.64 28.83 -11.64
N PRO A 41 34.69 29.34 -10.96
CA PRO A 41 34.82 29.20 -9.52
C PRO A 41 33.62 29.80 -8.77
N SER A 42 33.09 29.10 -7.77
CA SER A 42 31.93 29.58 -7.00
C SER A 42 32.16 30.95 -6.34
N ASN A 43 33.40 31.26 -5.94
CA ASN A 43 33.76 32.57 -5.37
C ASN A 43 33.71 33.73 -6.37
N GLN A 44 33.53 33.44 -7.66
CA GLN A 44 33.33 34.41 -8.73
C GLN A 44 31.84 34.61 -9.04
N ILE A 45 30.93 33.83 -8.44
CA ILE A 45 29.51 33.87 -8.72
C ILE A 45 28.79 34.52 -7.54
N THR A 46 27.83 35.39 -7.83
CA THR A 46 26.89 35.92 -6.84
C THR A 46 25.51 35.82 -7.45
N ALA A 47 24.68 34.90 -6.96
CA ALA A 47 23.34 34.66 -7.49
C ALA A 47 22.23 35.01 -6.49
N HIS A 48 21.15 35.63 -7.00
CA HIS A 48 19.96 35.95 -6.25
C HIS A 48 18.71 35.40 -6.95
N TRP A 49 18.12 34.34 -6.38
CA TRP A 49 16.95 33.68 -6.94
C TRP A 49 15.69 33.95 -6.12
N SER A 50 14.64 34.44 -6.79
CA SER A 50 13.30 34.48 -6.21
C SER A 50 12.51 33.22 -6.61
N PRO A 51 11.75 32.61 -5.69
CA PRO A 51 10.98 31.41 -6.02
C PRO A 51 9.82 31.75 -6.95
N TYR A 52 9.59 30.88 -7.94
CA TYR A 52 8.34 30.83 -8.69
C TYR A 52 7.99 29.39 -9.01
N TYR A 53 6.77 29.11 -9.46
CA TYR A 53 6.43 27.80 -9.99
C TYR A 53 6.44 27.85 -11.52
N SER A 54 7.37 27.11 -12.12
CA SER A 54 7.29 26.84 -13.55
C SER A 54 6.13 25.90 -13.83
N LEU A 55 5.37 26.25 -14.87
CA LEU A 55 4.29 25.43 -15.43
C LEU A 55 4.80 24.55 -16.59
N ASP A 56 6.13 24.41 -16.75
CA ASP A 56 6.67 23.43 -17.67
C ASP A 56 6.35 22.01 -17.18
N LEU A 57 5.98 21.13 -18.11
CA LEU A 57 5.51 19.78 -17.83
C LEU A 57 6.43 18.94 -16.91
N PRO A 58 7.78 19.01 -17.00
CA PRO A 58 8.66 18.28 -16.08
C PRO A 58 8.43 18.65 -14.62
N PHE A 59 8.25 19.93 -14.32
CA PHE A 59 8.05 20.40 -12.95
C PHE A 59 6.65 20.09 -12.45
N ILE A 60 5.62 20.26 -13.29
CA ILE A 60 4.24 19.84 -12.96
C ILE A 60 4.24 18.34 -12.60
N ARG A 61 4.86 17.50 -13.44
CA ARG A 61 4.95 16.05 -13.22
C ARG A 61 5.62 15.71 -11.89
N GLN A 62 6.77 16.30 -11.61
CA GLN A 62 7.53 16.01 -10.40
C GLN A 62 6.76 16.46 -9.15
N ARG A 63 6.19 17.67 -9.16
CA ARG A 63 5.37 18.21 -8.06
C ARG A 63 4.14 17.36 -7.83
N ALA A 64 3.42 16.98 -8.90
CA ALA A 64 2.23 16.17 -8.81
C ALA A 64 2.51 14.76 -8.32
N THR A 65 3.59 14.13 -8.78
CA THR A 65 3.98 12.80 -8.29
C THR A 65 4.29 12.84 -6.79
N ALA A 66 5.03 13.86 -6.33
CA ALA A 66 5.36 14.02 -4.93
C ALA A 66 4.13 14.31 -4.05
N MET A 67 3.23 15.18 -4.50
CA MET A 67 2.04 15.58 -3.73
C MET A 67 0.94 14.52 -3.72
N LEU A 68 0.70 13.84 -4.85
CA LEU A 68 -0.33 12.82 -4.97
C LEU A 68 0.11 11.46 -4.42
N ASN A 69 1.42 11.19 -4.43
CA ASN A 69 2.02 9.94 -3.97
C ASN A 69 1.23 8.71 -4.43
N PRO A 70 1.11 8.48 -5.75
CA PRO A 70 0.27 7.41 -6.28
C PRO A 70 0.76 6.03 -5.82
N PRO A 71 -0.16 5.07 -5.55
CA PRO A 71 0.25 3.69 -5.33
C PRO A 71 0.91 3.12 -6.61
N PRO A 72 1.76 2.10 -6.52
CA PRO A 72 2.43 1.51 -7.70
C PRO A 72 1.48 1.00 -8.79
N THR A 73 0.23 0.71 -8.42
CA THR A 73 -0.85 0.23 -9.29
C THR A 73 -1.63 1.35 -9.98
N ALA A 74 -1.35 2.62 -9.67
CA ALA A 74 -1.95 3.79 -10.32
C ALA A 74 -0.89 4.54 -11.13
N THR A 75 -1.22 4.89 -12.37
CA THR A 75 -0.33 5.63 -13.27
C THR A 75 -0.89 7.02 -13.55
N LEU A 76 -0.02 8.02 -13.43
CA LEU A 76 -0.33 9.41 -13.74
C LEU A 76 0.02 9.73 -15.19
N HIS A 77 -0.96 10.16 -15.97
CA HIS A 77 -0.81 10.59 -17.36
C HIS A 77 -1.01 12.09 -17.45
N PHE A 78 0.01 12.79 -17.95
CA PHE A 78 -0.02 14.23 -18.10
C PHE A 78 -0.21 14.58 -19.58
N GLN A 79 -1.28 15.29 -19.91
CA GLN A 79 -1.57 15.83 -21.22
C GLN A 79 -1.78 17.34 -21.08
N GLU A 80 -0.75 18.12 -21.43
CA GLU A 80 -0.76 19.57 -21.22
C GLU A 80 -1.10 19.94 -19.76
N GLU A 81 -2.25 20.54 -19.52
CA GLU A 81 -2.74 20.97 -18.20
C GLU A 81 -3.75 19.98 -17.58
N HIS A 82 -3.88 18.78 -18.17
CA HIS A 82 -4.79 17.73 -17.73
C HIS A 82 -4.04 16.55 -17.13
N LEU A 83 -4.45 16.15 -15.93
CA LEU A 83 -3.97 14.95 -15.26
C LEU A 83 -5.02 13.86 -15.32
N ALA A 84 -4.73 12.77 -16.02
CA ALA A 84 -5.53 11.55 -16.00
C ALA A 84 -4.84 10.48 -15.15
N VAL A 85 -5.64 9.69 -14.43
CA VAL A 85 -5.17 8.58 -13.60
C VAL A 85 -5.82 7.29 -14.08
N THR A 86 -5.00 6.27 -14.30
CA THR A 86 -5.46 4.94 -14.70
C THR A 86 -4.96 3.88 -13.71
N GLY A 87 -5.61 2.73 -13.68
CA GLY A 87 -5.11 1.55 -12.96
C GLY A 87 -5.99 1.18 -11.77
N THR A 88 -5.39 0.75 -10.66
CA THR A 88 -6.13 0.41 -9.44
C THR A 88 -5.57 1.17 -8.24
N ALA A 89 -6.44 1.70 -7.38
CA ALA A 89 -6.04 2.36 -6.14
C ALA A 89 -7.10 2.19 -5.04
N SER A 90 -6.76 2.57 -3.80
CA SER A 90 -7.76 2.61 -2.73
C SER A 90 -8.80 3.71 -3.02
N HIS A 91 -10.04 3.45 -2.59
CA HIS A 91 -11.09 4.47 -2.64
C HIS A 91 -10.69 5.75 -1.88
N ALA A 92 -10.02 5.59 -0.73
CA ALA A 92 -9.52 6.71 0.07
C ALA A 92 -8.48 7.55 -0.70
N TRP A 93 -7.52 6.90 -1.38
CA TRP A 93 -6.53 7.59 -2.19
C TRP A 93 -7.18 8.34 -3.35
N ALA A 94 -8.13 7.74 -4.07
CA ALA A 94 -8.79 8.39 -5.21
C ALA A 94 -9.48 9.72 -4.82
N ILE A 95 -10.17 9.74 -3.67
CA ILE A 95 -10.81 10.95 -3.14
C ILE A 95 -9.76 12.03 -2.82
N GLU A 96 -8.70 11.67 -2.11
CA GLU A 96 -7.67 12.63 -1.71
C GLU A 96 -6.83 13.11 -2.90
N ALA A 97 -6.54 12.23 -3.86
CA ALA A 97 -5.86 12.57 -5.11
C ALA A 97 -6.66 13.61 -5.89
N LYS A 98 -7.97 13.42 -6.04
CA LYS A 98 -8.85 14.38 -6.73
C LYS A 98 -8.92 15.75 -6.05
N LYS A 99 -8.85 15.79 -4.71
CA LYS A 99 -8.79 17.05 -3.96
C LYS A 99 -7.43 17.73 -4.12
N THR A 100 -6.36 16.97 -3.95
CA THR A 100 -4.97 17.44 -4.00
C THR A 100 -4.60 17.90 -5.40
N ALA A 101 -5.09 17.24 -6.44
CA ALA A 101 -4.83 17.58 -7.84
C ALA A 101 -5.22 19.03 -8.16
N ARG A 102 -6.34 19.52 -7.61
CA ARG A 102 -6.82 20.89 -7.77
C ARG A 102 -5.94 21.95 -7.10
N LEU A 103 -5.02 21.54 -6.23
CA LEU A 103 -4.10 22.44 -5.52
C LEU A 103 -2.74 22.53 -6.21
N ILE A 104 -2.49 21.72 -7.24
CA ILE A 104 -1.19 21.66 -7.92
C ILE A 104 -1.16 22.72 -9.04
N PRO A 105 -0.22 23.68 -9.00
CA PRO A 105 -0.04 24.63 -10.10
C PRO A 105 0.23 23.92 -11.43
N GLY A 106 -0.49 24.31 -12.48
CA GLY A 106 -0.37 23.72 -13.83
C GLY A 106 -1.30 22.55 -14.12
N ILE A 107 -2.09 22.10 -13.14
CA ILE A 107 -3.17 21.13 -13.35
C ILE A 107 -4.50 21.88 -13.33
N GLN A 108 -5.19 21.94 -14.47
CA GLN A 108 -6.52 22.53 -14.61
C GLN A 108 -7.63 21.48 -14.49
N ASP A 109 -7.40 20.26 -14.99
CA ASP A 109 -8.39 19.16 -14.97
C ASP A 109 -7.80 17.89 -14.38
N TYR A 110 -8.65 17.13 -13.67
CA TYR A 110 -8.30 15.82 -13.10
C TYR A 110 -9.35 14.78 -13.52
N ARG A 111 -8.87 13.71 -14.14
CA ARG A 111 -9.71 12.61 -14.64
C ARG A 111 -9.30 11.28 -14.05
N ASP A 112 -10.28 10.53 -13.58
CA ASP A 112 -10.12 9.23 -12.95
C ASP A 112 -11.12 8.19 -13.49
N ASP A 113 -11.64 8.40 -14.70
CA ASP A 113 -12.63 7.53 -15.33
C ASP A 113 -12.14 6.07 -15.50
N ASP A 114 -10.84 5.91 -15.78
CA ASP A 114 -10.16 4.62 -15.97
C ASP A 114 -9.45 4.12 -14.69
N LEU A 115 -9.76 4.73 -13.53
CA LEU A 115 -9.24 4.31 -12.24
C LEU A 115 -10.24 3.39 -11.53
N ARG A 116 -9.85 2.13 -11.36
CA ARG A 116 -10.60 1.19 -10.53
C ARG A 116 -10.31 1.45 -9.05
N THR A 117 -11.34 1.75 -8.27
CA THR A 117 -11.21 1.87 -6.81
C THR A 117 -11.57 0.57 -6.11
N VAL A 118 -10.76 0.20 -5.13
CA VAL A 118 -10.97 -0.96 -4.24
C VAL A 118 -10.91 -0.49 -2.79
N SER A 119 -11.66 -1.12 -1.90
CA SER A 119 -11.60 -0.81 -0.47
C SER A 119 -10.90 -1.91 0.33
N ILE A 120 -10.27 -1.51 1.43
CA ILE A 120 -9.63 -2.44 2.37
C ILE A 120 -10.69 -3.36 2.96
N GLU A 121 -11.88 -2.84 3.27
CA GLU A 121 -13.00 -3.61 3.82
C GLU A 121 -13.45 -4.73 2.87
N GLN A 122 -13.55 -4.45 1.57
CA GLN A 122 -13.93 -5.45 0.57
C GLN A 122 -12.88 -6.55 0.42
N LEU A 123 -11.59 -6.21 0.50
CA LEU A 123 -10.51 -7.20 0.47
C LEU A 123 -10.51 -8.04 1.75
N ILE A 124 -10.74 -7.43 2.91
CA ILE A 124 -10.90 -8.13 4.19
C ILE A 124 -12.04 -9.14 4.13
N GLU A 125 -13.21 -8.74 3.61
CA GLU A 125 -14.35 -9.65 3.45
C GLU A 125 -14.03 -10.82 2.53
N GLN A 126 -13.38 -10.56 1.40
CA GLN A 126 -12.97 -11.63 0.46
C GLN A 126 -11.96 -12.60 1.08
N ILE A 127 -10.98 -12.11 1.83
CA ILE A 127 -10.01 -12.95 2.53
C ILE A 127 -10.69 -13.80 3.60
N ASN A 128 -11.62 -13.22 4.37
CA ASN A 128 -12.33 -13.92 5.44
C ASN A 128 -13.27 -15.03 4.91
N LEU A 129 -13.67 -14.97 3.63
CA LEU A 129 -14.44 -16.03 2.97
C LEU A 129 -13.57 -17.23 2.55
N VAL A 130 -12.25 -17.09 2.51
CA VAL A 130 -11.33 -18.17 2.13
C VAL A 130 -11.21 -19.18 3.27
N SER A 131 -11.26 -20.46 2.92
CA SER A 131 -11.00 -21.55 3.85
C SER A 131 -10.26 -22.71 3.21
N PHE A 132 -9.36 -23.31 3.99
CA PHE A 132 -8.56 -24.48 3.62
C PHE A 132 -9.08 -25.68 4.39
N LEU A 133 -9.53 -26.71 3.69
CA LEU A 133 -10.02 -27.95 4.29
C LEU A 133 -8.88 -28.94 4.44
N PHE A 134 -8.93 -29.73 5.52
CA PHE A 134 -7.95 -30.76 5.83
C PHE A 134 -8.59 -32.13 6.00
N ASP A 135 -7.81 -33.14 5.65
CA ASP A 135 -8.15 -34.54 5.92
C ASP A 135 -8.06 -34.86 7.41
N SER A 136 -8.72 -35.95 7.81
CA SER A 136 -8.77 -36.41 9.19
C SER A 136 -7.36 -36.69 9.72
N GLY A 137 -7.02 -36.13 10.89
CA GLY A 137 -5.70 -36.32 11.51
C GLY A 137 -4.52 -35.70 10.76
N SER A 138 -4.75 -34.91 9.70
CA SER A 138 -3.69 -34.29 8.90
C SER A 138 -3.65 -32.76 9.02
N SER A 139 -2.44 -32.20 8.97
CA SER A 139 -2.16 -30.78 8.78
C SER A 139 -1.58 -30.46 7.40
N THR A 140 -1.49 -31.44 6.50
CA THR A 140 -0.98 -31.22 5.14
C THR A 140 -2.07 -30.66 4.23
N LEU A 141 -1.68 -29.74 3.34
CA LEU A 141 -2.59 -29.16 2.34
C LEU A 141 -2.75 -30.10 1.16
N SER A 142 -4.00 -30.45 0.84
CA SER A 142 -4.36 -31.19 -0.37
C SER A 142 -4.12 -30.34 -1.63
N GLU A 143 -4.04 -30.96 -2.82
CA GLU A 143 -3.87 -30.23 -4.09
C GLU A 143 -4.98 -29.19 -4.32
N GLN A 144 -6.23 -29.54 -4.00
CA GLN A 144 -7.36 -28.62 -4.10
C GLN A 144 -7.21 -27.42 -3.14
N ALA A 145 -6.65 -27.64 -1.95
CA ALA A 145 -6.37 -26.60 -0.98
C ALA A 145 -5.21 -25.70 -1.47
N GLN A 146 -4.15 -26.30 -2.02
CA GLN A 146 -3.00 -25.58 -2.58
C GLN A 146 -3.41 -24.67 -3.75
N GLY A 147 -4.35 -25.08 -4.60
CA GLY A 147 -4.89 -24.25 -5.68
C GLY A 147 -5.51 -22.92 -5.21
N LYS A 148 -5.91 -22.80 -3.94
CA LYS A 148 -6.44 -21.56 -3.35
C LYS A 148 -5.36 -20.59 -2.86
N LEU A 149 -4.10 -21.03 -2.73
CA LEU A 149 -3.01 -20.19 -2.23
C LEU A 149 -2.68 -19.05 -3.20
N GLY A 150 -2.73 -19.31 -4.51
CA GLY A 150 -2.49 -18.30 -5.55
C GLY A 150 -3.47 -17.13 -5.46
N PRO A 151 -4.80 -17.39 -5.57
CA PRO A 151 -5.82 -16.34 -5.44
C PRO A 151 -5.76 -15.59 -4.11
N LEU A 152 -5.53 -16.29 -2.99
CA LEU A 152 -5.38 -15.64 -1.69
C LEU A 152 -4.14 -14.75 -1.63
N ARG A 153 -3.01 -15.17 -2.21
CA ARG A 153 -1.80 -14.36 -2.30
C ARG A 153 -2.06 -13.05 -3.04
N THR A 154 -2.77 -13.09 -4.17
CA THR A 154 -3.15 -11.87 -4.90
C THR A 154 -4.00 -10.93 -4.06
N LEU A 155 -4.98 -11.45 -3.31
CA LEU A 155 -5.79 -10.62 -2.39
C LEU A 155 -4.94 -9.97 -1.29
N LEU A 156 -3.95 -10.70 -0.75
CA LEU A 156 -3.03 -10.20 0.27
C LEU A 156 -2.05 -9.16 -0.29
N GLU A 157 -1.59 -9.32 -1.53
CA GLU A 157 -0.75 -8.35 -2.24
C GLU A 157 -1.52 -7.04 -2.46
N ASP A 158 -2.75 -7.12 -2.97
CA ASP A 158 -3.62 -5.96 -3.12
C ASP A 158 -3.83 -5.28 -1.77
N LEU A 159 -4.13 -6.06 -0.71
CA LEU A 159 -4.35 -5.54 0.63
C LEU A 159 -3.11 -4.85 1.20
N GLN A 160 -1.91 -5.41 0.97
CA GLN A 160 -0.62 -4.83 1.39
C GLN A 160 -0.39 -3.47 0.72
N ILE A 161 -0.64 -3.36 -0.59
CA ILE A 161 -0.48 -2.12 -1.35
C ILE A 161 -1.44 -1.05 -0.82
N LEU A 162 -2.70 -1.40 -0.59
CA LEU A 162 -3.67 -0.46 -0.06
C LEU A 162 -3.30 -0.03 1.37
N ALA A 163 -2.95 -0.98 2.24
CA ALA A 163 -2.56 -0.71 3.63
C ALA A 163 -1.35 0.23 3.72
N GLN A 164 -0.35 0.04 2.86
CA GLN A 164 0.81 0.93 2.76
C GLN A 164 0.40 2.35 2.35
N SER A 165 -0.45 2.49 1.32
CA SER A 165 -0.93 3.80 0.85
C SER A 165 -1.71 4.56 1.92
N SER A 166 -2.47 3.85 2.74
CA SER A 166 -3.25 4.42 3.86
C SER A 166 -2.48 4.49 5.18
N ARG A 167 -1.21 4.05 5.22
CA ARG A 167 -0.41 3.89 6.45
C ARG A 167 -1.12 3.10 7.55
N GLN A 168 -1.91 2.11 7.15
CA GLN A 168 -2.61 1.22 8.07
C GLN A 168 -1.78 -0.05 8.29
N HIS A 169 -1.95 -0.67 9.45
CA HIS A 169 -1.37 -1.96 9.73
C HIS A 169 -2.50 -2.97 9.94
N ILE A 170 -2.43 -4.10 9.24
CA ILE A 170 -3.48 -5.10 9.20
C ILE A 170 -2.95 -6.40 9.80
N VAL A 171 -3.79 -7.04 10.61
CA VAL A 171 -3.52 -8.34 11.22
C VAL A 171 -4.44 -9.36 10.57
N VAL A 172 -3.83 -10.42 10.03
CA VAL A 172 -4.53 -11.56 9.43
C VAL A 172 -4.38 -12.75 10.36
N GLU A 173 -5.42 -13.09 11.10
CA GLU A 173 -5.41 -14.24 12.00
C GLU A 173 -5.87 -15.49 11.25
N ALA A 174 -5.00 -16.50 11.16
CA ALA A 174 -5.37 -17.81 10.65
C ALA A 174 -5.91 -18.67 11.81
N ILE A 175 -7.20 -18.98 11.75
CA ILE A 175 -7.91 -19.73 12.79
C ILE A 175 -8.01 -21.19 12.35
N GLY A 176 -7.28 -22.05 13.05
CA GLY A 176 -7.31 -23.50 12.84
C GLY A 176 -8.44 -24.18 13.61
N GLY A 177 -9.14 -25.08 12.94
CA GLY A 177 -10.11 -25.99 13.55
C GLY A 177 -9.62 -27.44 13.57
N ALA A 178 -10.05 -28.19 14.58
CA ALA A 178 -9.96 -29.64 14.64
C ALA A 178 -11.32 -30.25 15.02
N ASP A 179 -11.54 -31.50 14.65
CA ASP A 179 -12.72 -32.24 15.11
C ASP A 179 -12.58 -32.64 16.57
N GLU A 180 -13.70 -32.90 17.25
CA GLU A 180 -13.73 -33.35 18.66
C GLU A 180 -13.30 -34.83 18.82
N THR A 181 -12.68 -35.42 17.80
CA THR A 181 -12.36 -36.85 17.78
C THR A 181 -10.95 -37.08 18.30
N GLY A 182 -10.85 -37.59 19.52
CA GLY A 182 -9.57 -37.88 20.18
C GLY A 182 -9.27 -36.90 21.32
N PRO A 183 -8.07 -36.99 21.93
CA PRO A 183 -7.69 -36.14 23.06
C PRO A 183 -7.70 -34.66 22.68
N GLU A 184 -8.26 -33.82 23.54
CA GLU A 184 -8.33 -32.36 23.34
C GLU A 184 -6.96 -31.74 23.04
N THR A 185 -5.91 -32.19 23.75
CA THR A 185 -4.52 -31.75 23.52
C THR A 185 -4.04 -32.03 22.10
N MET A 186 -4.43 -33.17 21.52
CA MET A 186 -4.08 -33.54 20.15
C MET A 186 -4.83 -32.67 19.13
N ASN A 187 -6.11 -32.40 19.39
CA ASN A 187 -6.93 -31.55 18.54
C ASN A 187 -6.42 -30.10 18.54
N LEU A 188 -5.97 -29.59 19.69
CA LEU A 188 -5.34 -28.28 19.83
C LEU A 188 -4.04 -28.16 19.03
N LEU A 189 -3.16 -29.18 19.16
CA LEU A 189 -1.91 -29.25 18.40
C LEU A 189 -2.19 -29.31 16.90
N LEU A 190 -3.19 -30.08 16.48
CA LEU A 190 -3.55 -30.24 15.07
C LEU A 190 -4.15 -28.95 14.48
N ALA A 191 -5.05 -28.28 15.20
CA ALA A 191 -5.60 -27.00 14.82
C ALA A 191 -4.49 -25.94 14.65
N THR A 192 -3.58 -25.85 15.62
CA THR A 192 -2.42 -24.94 15.55
C THR A 192 -1.53 -25.27 14.36
N ALA A 193 -1.20 -26.55 14.16
CA ALA A 193 -0.38 -26.99 13.04
C ALA A 193 -0.99 -26.61 11.68
N ARG A 194 -2.31 -26.78 11.50
CA ARG A 194 -3.01 -26.40 10.26
C ARG A 194 -2.93 -24.90 9.97
N ALA A 195 -3.11 -24.05 10.97
CA ALA A 195 -2.97 -22.60 10.81
C ALA A 195 -1.54 -22.22 10.41
N HIS A 196 -0.54 -22.81 11.09
CA HIS A 196 0.87 -22.62 10.77
C HIS A 196 1.22 -23.10 9.35
N THR A 197 0.71 -24.24 8.91
CA THR A 197 0.95 -24.76 7.56
C THR A 197 0.46 -23.80 6.48
N VAL A 198 -0.72 -23.20 6.68
CA VAL A 198 -1.25 -22.22 5.73
C VAL A 198 -0.40 -20.95 5.70
N ILE A 199 -0.03 -20.40 6.86
CA ILE A 199 0.84 -19.21 6.95
C ILE A 199 2.20 -19.49 6.30
N ALA A 200 2.81 -20.64 6.59
CA ALA A 200 4.07 -21.04 5.99
C ALA A 200 3.96 -21.13 4.46
N ALA A 201 2.87 -21.72 3.93
CA ALA A 201 2.62 -21.80 2.50
C ALA A 201 2.37 -20.42 1.84
N LEU A 202 1.88 -19.44 2.60
CA LEU A 202 1.71 -18.06 2.14
C LEU A 202 3.02 -17.24 2.15
N GLY A 203 4.10 -17.76 2.76
CA GLY A 203 5.41 -17.10 2.79
C GLY A 203 5.90 -16.71 4.18
N GLY A 204 5.18 -17.11 5.24
CA GLY A 204 5.59 -16.91 6.64
C GLY A 204 4.76 -15.86 7.40
N PRO A 205 5.19 -15.50 8.62
CA PRO A 205 4.39 -14.70 9.55
C PRO A 205 4.27 -13.22 9.17
N SER A 206 5.04 -12.75 8.18
CA SER A 206 5.01 -11.36 7.71
C SER A 206 4.82 -11.35 6.21
N PHE A 207 3.99 -10.43 5.72
CA PHE A 207 3.72 -10.28 4.29
C PHE A 207 3.90 -8.81 3.92
N GLY A 208 5.12 -8.45 3.53
CA GLY A 208 5.51 -7.04 3.42
C GLY A 208 5.62 -6.37 4.79
N SER A 209 5.49 -5.03 4.81
CA SER A 209 5.69 -4.19 6.01
C SER A 209 4.41 -3.79 6.74
N HIS A 210 3.23 -4.10 6.20
CA HIS A 210 1.94 -3.62 6.72
C HIS A 210 0.95 -4.75 7.03
N LEU A 211 1.29 -6.01 6.75
CA LEU A 211 0.52 -7.20 7.13
C LEU A 211 1.33 -8.10 8.06
N THR A 212 0.69 -8.52 9.15
CA THR A 212 1.20 -9.55 10.06
C THR A 212 0.21 -10.70 10.15
N PHE A 213 0.72 -11.92 10.06
CA PHE A 213 -0.04 -13.13 10.30
C PHE A 213 0.08 -13.57 11.75
N THR A 214 -1.05 -13.90 12.35
CA THR A 214 -1.14 -14.53 13.67
C THR A 214 -1.91 -15.83 13.57
N THR A 215 -1.80 -16.67 14.60
CA THR A 215 -2.51 -17.94 14.67
C THR A 215 -3.51 -17.91 15.80
N GLY A 216 -4.69 -18.44 15.52
CA GLY A 216 -5.79 -18.60 16.46
C GLY A 216 -6.34 -20.02 16.39
N ILE A 217 -7.16 -20.37 17.37
CA ILE A 217 -7.82 -21.69 17.43
C ILE A 217 -9.31 -21.44 17.63
N GLU A 218 -10.13 -22.17 16.87
CA GLU A 218 -11.59 -22.09 16.97
C GLU A 218 -12.02 -22.68 18.33
N THR A 219 -12.40 -21.83 19.28
CA THR A 219 -12.98 -22.23 20.57
C THR A 219 -14.52 -22.23 20.48
N MET A 220 -15.21 -23.12 21.20
CA MET A 220 -16.69 -23.26 21.15
C MET A 220 -17.48 -21.94 21.35
N SER A 221 -16.86 -20.93 21.98
CA SER A 221 -17.37 -19.56 22.12
C SER A 221 -17.60 -18.84 20.78
N THR A 222 -16.82 -19.16 19.74
CA THR A 222 -16.93 -18.57 18.39
C THR A 222 -18.01 -19.22 17.53
N VAL A 223 -18.34 -20.49 17.78
CA VAL A 223 -19.37 -21.26 17.06
C VAL A 223 -20.80 -20.78 17.40
N SER A 224 -20.98 -20.14 18.56
CA SER A 224 -22.29 -19.72 19.07
C SER A 224 -22.93 -18.52 18.34
N ARG A 225 -22.25 -17.89 17.37
CA ARG A 225 -22.85 -16.86 16.49
C ARG A 225 -23.51 -17.41 15.21
N GLY A 226 -23.47 -18.72 14.95
CA GLY A 226 -24.02 -19.31 13.72
C GLY A 226 -24.59 -20.73 13.88
N ARG A 227 -25.90 -20.81 14.13
CA ARG A 227 -26.90 -21.89 13.88
C ARG A 227 -26.45 -23.38 13.79
N ALA A 228 -27.21 -24.20 14.54
CA ALA A 228 -27.64 -25.60 14.36
C ALA A 228 -26.63 -26.71 13.98
N GLN A 229 -26.86 -27.90 14.54
CA GLN A 229 -26.01 -29.09 14.47
C GLN A 229 -26.49 -30.06 13.38
N THR A 230 -25.65 -30.39 12.40
CA THR A 230 -25.90 -31.44 11.38
C THR A 230 -24.57 -32.15 11.01
N PRO A 231 -24.62 -33.38 10.45
CA PRO A 231 -23.43 -34.21 10.15
C PRO A 231 -22.38 -33.55 9.23
N ASP A 232 -22.80 -32.55 8.44
CA ASP A 232 -21.94 -31.72 7.58
C ASP A 232 -20.95 -30.82 8.37
N LYS A 233 -21.17 -30.60 9.67
CA LYS A 233 -20.28 -29.80 10.52
C LYS A 233 -18.92 -30.46 10.81
N ARG A 234 -18.77 -31.78 10.70
CA ARG A 234 -17.47 -32.44 10.94
C ARG A 234 -16.41 -32.02 9.92
N LYS A 235 -16.82 -31.74 8.68
CA LYS A 235 -15.95 -31.16 7.66
C LYS A 235 -15.71 -29.66 7.91
N LEU A 236 -16.70 -28.95 8.46
CA LEU A 236 -16.59 -27.53 8.82
C LEU A 236 -15.61 -27.27 9.99
N LEU A 237 -15.36 -28.26 10.86
CA LEU A 237 -14.42 -28.17 11.97
C LEU A 237 -12.97 -28.49 11.57
N ARG A 238 -12.72 -29.06 10.39
CA ARG A 238 -11.37 -29.38 9.89
C ARG A 238 -10.91 -28.37 8.86
N ARG A 239 -10.93 -27.09 9.23
CA ARG A 239 -10.53 -26.01 8.33
C ARG A 239 -9.63 -25.00 9.00
N THR A 240 -8.82 -24.35 8.18
CA THR A 240 -8.24 -23.05 8.52
C THR A 240 -9.07 -21.98 7.84
N SER A 241 -9.54 -21.01 8.62
CA SER A 241 -10.24 -19.81 8.14
C SER A 241 -9.45 -18.56 8.52
N PHE A 242 -9.83 -17.39 8.00
CA PHE A 242 -9.16 -16.14 8.30
C PHE A 242 -10.07 -15.16 8.99
N PHE A 243 -9.50 -14.43 9.95
CA PHE A 243 -10.08 -13.23 10.50
C PHE A 243 -9.11 -12.08 10.32
N THR A 244 -9.45 -11.17 9.41
CA THR A 244 -8.61 -10.01 9.09
C THR A 244 -9.17 -8.74 9.73
N SER A 245 -8.31 -7.97 10.39
CA SER A 245 -8.68 -6.72 11.05
C SER A 245 -7.58 -5.66 10.98
N ILE A 246 -7.97 -4.39 11.08
CA ILE A 246 -7.03 -3.27 11.16
C ILE A 246 -6.58 -3.14 12.62
N LYS A 247 -5.26 -3.05 12.87
CA LYS A 247 -4.65 -3.09 14.22
C LYS A 247 -5.21 -2.05 15.20
N ASP A 248 -5.54 -0.84 14.72
CA ASP A 248 -6.14 0.23 15.54
C ASP A 248 -7.61 -0.02 15.95
N LYS A 249 -8.21 -1.13 15.50
CA LYS A 249 -9.55 -1.61 15.91
C LYS A 249 -9.50 -2.94 16.68
N MET A 250 -8.36 -3.32 17.26
CA MET A 250 -8.37 -4.41 18.25
C MET A 250 -9.05 -3.92 19.53
N PRO A 251 -10.07 -4.61 20.07
CA PRO A 251 -10.50 -4.35 21.44
C PRO A 251 -9.30 -4.60 22.34
N GLN A 252 -8.88 -3.59 23.10
CA GLN A 252 -7.87 -3.77 24.12
C GLN A 252 -8.40 -4.80 25.11
N VAL A 253 -7.76 -5.97 25.15
CA VAL A 253 -7.93 -6.91 26.25
C VAL A 253 -7.29 -6.23 27.45
N VAL A 254 -8.13 -5.59 28.26
CA VAL A 254 -7.75 -5.08 29.56
C VAL A 254 -7.32 -6.29 30.39
N PRO A 255 -6.08 -6.35 30.90
CA PRO A 255 -5.72 -7.38 31.85
C PRO A 255 -6.48 -7.09 33.14
N THR A 256 -7.38 -7.99 33.50
CA THR A 256 -8.04 -7.98 34.81
C THR A 256 -6.97 -8.13 35.90
N PRO A 257 -7.03 -7.35 36.99
CA PRO A 257 -6.01 -7.34 38.06
C PRO A 257 -5.86 -8.68 38.77
#